data_AF-A0A963IHV8-F1
#
_entry.id   AF-A0A963IHV8-F1
#
_cell.length_a   1.000
_cell.length_b   1.000
_cell.length_c   1.000
_cell.angle_alpha   90.00
_cell.angle_beta   90.00
_cell.angle_gamma   90.00
#
_symmetry.space_group_name_H-M   'P 1'
#
loop_
_entity.id
_entity.type
_entity.pdbx_description
1 polymer ?
#
loop_
_entity_poly.entity_id
_entity_poly.type
_entity_poly.pdbx_seq_one_letter_code
_entity_poly.pdbx_strand_id
1 'polypeptide(L)'
;MPNAKTSPRRRVIEIKPIVDPDAKVYPRSINGYFQRWRWAFIWLTQLVFYGLCWLPWNGRQAVLFDLDTRRFYLFDLVLWPQDAIYLAILLALSALALFLFTAVAGRLWCGYTCPQTVYTEMFLWLEKLAEGERPKRMKLDAAPWSLHKLVVKTAKHTLWIALALWTGLTFVGYFTPIRDLTHGILELSLGPWEV
;
A
#
# COMPACT_ATOMS: atom_id res chain seq x y z
N MET A 1 26.18 31.76 -44.98
CA MET A 1 24.79 31.84 -44.45
C MET A 1 24.67 30.82 -43.31
N PRO A 2 24.55 31.24 -42.04
CA PRO A 2 24.45 30.30 -40.93
C PRO A 2 23.02 29.77 -40.73
N ASN A 3 22.94 28.46 -40.53
CA ASN A 3 21.74 27.62 -40.49
C ASN A 3 21.03 27.74 -39.12
N ALA A 4 19.80 28.26 -39.11
CA ALA A 4 19.02 28.46 -37.89
C ALA A 4 18.44 27.13 -37.38
N LYS A 5 18.99 26.62 -36.29
CA LYS A 5 18.48 25.45 -35.57
C LYS A 5 17.10 25.77 -35.00
N THR A 6 16.06 25.13 -35.52
CA THR A 6 14.69 25.21 -35.02
C THR A 6 14.58 24.58 -33.63
N SER A 7 14.35 25.41 -32.62
CA SER A 7 14.06 24.98 -31.25
C SER A 7 12.76 24.15 -31.21
N PRO A 8 12.69 23.04 -30.44
CA PRO A 8 11.49 22.22 -30.36
C PRO A 8 10.33 23.03 -29.77
N ARG A 9 9.23 23.18 -30.52
CA ARG A 9 8.02 23.88 -30.06
C ARG A 9 7.52 23.25 -28.76
N ARG A 10 7.41 24.07 -27.73
CA ARG A 10 6.75 23.74 -26.46
C ARG A 10 5.34 23.27 -26.79
N ARG A 11 5.06 21.98 -26.63
CA ARG A 11 3.69 21.44 -26.74
C ARG A 11 2.87 22.04 -25.61
N VAL A 12 2.06 23.05 -25.92
CA VAL A 12 1.03 23.55 -25.01
C VAL A 12 -0.06 22.49 -25.00
N ILE A 13 -0.16 21.76 -23.89
CA ILE A 13 -1.25 20.80 -23.66
C ILE A 13 -2.41 21.64 -23.11
N GLU A 14 -3.44 21.83 -23.92
CA GLU A 14 -4.66 22.50 -23.49
C GLU A 14 -5.35 21.66 -22.40
N ILE A 15 -5.45 22.21 -21.19
CA ILE A 15 -6.14 21.57 -20.07
C ILE A 15 -7.63 21.80 -20.29
N LYS A 16 -8.32 20.79 -20.84
CA LYS A 16 -9.77 20.84 -20.99
C LYS A 16 -10.45 20.61 -19.64
N PRO A 17 -11.48 21.40 -19.29
CA PRO A 17 -12.26 21.15 -18.09
C PRO A 17 -12.92 19.77 -18.17
N ILE A 18 -12.99 19.09 -17.04
CA ILE A 18 -13.69 17.83 -16.90
C ILE A 18 -15.19 18.12 -17.12
N VAL A 19 -15.77 17.53 -18.15
CA VAL A 19 -17.16 17.78 -18.57
C VAL A 19 -18.17 17.20 -17.58
N ASP A 20 -17.80 16.14 -16.88
CA ASP A 20 -18.62 15.46 -15.87
C ASP A 20 -17.75 15.11 -14.65
N PRO A 21 -17.92 15.78 -13.50
CA PRO A 21 -17.12 15.55 -12.30
C PRO A 21 -17.36 14.17 -11.67
N ASP A 22 -18.51 13.53 -11.93
CA ASP A 22 -18.88 12.24 -11.36
C ASP A 22 -18.53 11.07 -12.30
N ALA A 23 -17.98 11.37 -13.47
CA ALA A 23 -17.56 10.35 -14.43
C ALA A 23 -16.50 9.43 -13.81
N LYS A 24 -16.78 8.12 -13.83
CA LYS A 24 -15.86 7.10 -13.35
C LYS A 24 -14.52 7.17 -14.10
N VAL A 25 -13.42 7.33 -13.35
CA VAL A 25 -12.07 7.40 -13.90
C VAL A 25 -11.52 5.99 -14.13
N TYR A 26 -11.11 5.71 -15.37
CA TYR A 26 -10.43 4.45 -15.73
C TYR A 26 -8.93 4.72 -15.96
N PRO A 27 -8.06 4.41 -15.00
CA PRO A 27 -6.62 4.63 -15.16
C PRO A 27 -6.06 3.72 -16.26
N ARG A 28 -5.23 4.30 -17.13
CA ARG A 28 -4.51 3.56 -18.18
C ARG A 28 -3.24 2.96 -17.59
N SER A 29 -2.93 1.72 -17.98
CA SER A 29 -1.65 1.11 -17.64
C SER A 29 -0.49 1.82 -18.33
N ILE A 30 0.60 1.99 -17.59
CA ILE A 30 1.84 2.61 -18.08
C ILE A 30 2.93 1.56 -17.96
N ASN A 31 3.77 1.42 -18.99
CA ASN A 31 4.95 0.56 -18.96
C ASN A 31 6.20 1.43 -19.10
N GLY A 32 7.21 1.18 -18.27
CA GLY A 32 8.46 1.94 -18.32
C GLY A 32 9.38 1.60 -17.16
N TYR A 33 10.61 2.12 -17.21
CA TYR A 33 11.65 1.89 -16.19
C TYR A 33 11.18 2.32 -14.79
N PHE A 34 10.66 3.55 -14.66
CA PHE A 34 10.15 4.07 -13.39
C PHE A 34 8.97 3.27 -12.83
N GLN A 35 8.13 2.71 -13.70
CA GLN A 35 7.02 1.84 -13.26
C GLN A 35 7.55 0.52 -12.71
N ARG A 36 8.60 -0.06 -13.30
CA ARG A 36 9.24 -1.28 -12.76
C ARG A 36 9.82 -1.03 -11.37
N TRP A 37 10.47 0.12 -11.17
CA TRP A 37 10.95 0.53 -9.84
C TRP A 37 9.81 0.71 -8.84
N ARG A 38 8.69 1.33 -9.23
CA ARG A 38 7.51 1.44 -8.37
C ARG A 38 7.06 0.07 -7.89
N TRP A 39 6.93 -0.89 -8.80
CA TRP A 39 6.58 -2.26 -8.43
C TRP A 39 7.63 -2.92 -7.53
N ALA A 40 8.93 -2.69 -7.77
CA ALA A 40 9.97 -3.19 -6.88
C ALA A 40 9.83 -2.64 -5.45
N PHE A 41 9.57 -1.34 -5.28
CA PHE A 41 9.32 -0.74 -3.97
C PHE A 41 8.02 -1.22 -3.32
N ILE A 42 6.96 -1.41 -4.09
CA ILE A 42 5.71 -2.03 -3.60
C ILE A 42 6.04 -3.43 -3.05
N TRP A 43 6.66 -4.31 -3.84
CA TRP A 43 7.01 -5.65 -3.37
C TRP A 43 7.94 -5.63 -2.17
N LEU A 44 8.95 -4.75 -2.15
CA LEU A 44 9.86 -4.61 -1.01
C LEU A 44 9.12 -4.21 0.27
N THR A 45 8.29 -3.16 0.21
CA THR A 45 7.53 -2.68 1.37
C THR A 45 6.53 -3.72 1.86
N GLN A 46 5.84 -4.40 0.95
CA GLN A 46 4.91 -5.48 1.30
C GLN A 46 5.63 -6.69 1.88
N LEU A 47 6.80 -7.07 1.35
CA LEU A 47 7.60 -8.16 1.88
C LEU A 47 8.08 -7.86 3.30
N VAL A 48 8.53 -6.64 3.56
CA VAL A 48 8.93 -6.21 4.91
C VAL A 48 7.71 -6.17 5.83
N PHE A 49 6.60 -5.56 5.40
CA PHE A 49 5.40 -5.42 6.22
C PHE A 49 4.73 -6.75 6.54
N TYR A 50 4.58 -7.64 5.56
CA TYR A 50 4.01 -8.97 5.80
C TYR A 50 5.03 -9.95 6.37
N GLY A 51 6.32 -9.78 6.12
CA GLY A 51 7.35 -10.72 6.59
C GLY A 51 7.75 -10.52 8.04
N LEU A 52 7.86 -9.26 8.49
CA LEU A 52 8.36 -8.95 9.83
C LEU A 52 7.48 -9.49 10.96
N CYS A 53 6.15 -9.52 10.79
CA CYS A 53 5.27 -10.06 11.82
C CYS A 53 5.41 -11.59 11.98
N TRP A 54 5.85 -12.32 10.95
CA TRP A 54 6.03 -13.78 11.04
C TRP A 54 7.43 -14.19 11.48
N LEU A 55 8.39 -13.27 11.52
CA LEU A 55 9.78 -13.58 11.82
C LEU A 55 9.96 -13.89 13.31
N PRO A 56 10.33 -15.13 13.68
CA PRO A 56 10.67 -15.44 15.06
C PRO A 56 12.06 -14.87 15.39
N TRP A 57 12.21 -14.30 16.57
CA TRP A 57 13.44 -13.74 17.11
C TRP A 57 13.55 -14.06 18.60
N ASN A 58 14.57 -14.83 18.99
CA ASN A 58 14.81 -15.22 20.40
C ASN A 58 13.58 -15.81 21.13
N GLY A 59 12.77 -16.62 20.44
CA GLY A 59 11.59 -17.28 21.02
C GLY A 59 10.32 -16.42 21.05
N ARG A 60 10.34 -15.19 20.53
CA ARG A 60 9.19 -14.30 20.37
C ARG A 60 9.10 -13.74 18.94
N GLN A 61 8.10 -12.94 18.64
CA GLN A 61 8.02 -12.22 17.36
C GLN A 61 9.07 -11.10 17.28
N ALA A 62 9.69 -10.89 16.11
CA ALA A 62 10.77 -9.93 15.92
C ALA A 62 10.33 -8.47 16.16
N VAL A 63 9.16 -8.09 15.66
CA VAL A 63 8.56 -6.78 15.92
C VAL A 63 7.20 -7.00 16.55
N LEU A 64 7.05 -6.62 17.82
CA LEU A 64 5.82 -6.78 18.59
C LEU A 64 5.61 -5.56 19.47
N PHE A 65 4.45 -4.91 19.33
CA PHE A 65 4.02 -3.81 20.17
C PHE A 65 3.00 -4.32 21.19
N ASP A 66 3.50 -4.87 22.29
CA ASP A 66 2.65 -5.43 23.34
C ASP A 66 2.03 -4.30 24.17
N LEU A 67 0.71 -4.12 24.00
CA LEU A 67 -0.08 -3.11 24.68
C LEU A 67 -0.39 -3.48 26.13
N ASP A 68 -0.50 -4.77 26.45
CA ASP A 68 -0.86 -5.26 27.77
C ASP A 68 0.28 -5.03 28.76
N THR A 69 1.50 -5.43 28.36
CA THR A 69 2.70 -5.20 29.18
C THR A 69 3.33 -3.82 28.92
N ARG A 70 2.81 -3.06 27.95
CA ARG A 70 3.32 -1.75 27.49
C ARG A 70 4.80 -1.82 27.09
N ARG A 71 5.19 -2.92 26.45
CA ARG A 71 6.57 -3.16 26.01
C ARG A 71 6.60 -3.20 24.50
N PHE A 72 7.53 -2.46 23.91
CA PHE A 72 7.75 -2.49 22.48
C PHE A 72 9.03 -3.26 22.17
N TYR A 73 8.87 -4.36 21.46
CA TYR A 73 9.96 -5.25 21.06
C TYR A 73 10.32 -4.95 19.60
N LEU A 74 11.54 -4.48 19.37
CA LEU A 74 12.14 -4.24 18.06
C LEU A 74 13.43 -5.06 17.97
N PHE A 75 13.32 -6.31 17.51
CA PHE A 75 14.40 -7.31 17.52
C PHE A 75 14.95 -7.52 18.95
N ASP A 76 16.21 -7.13 19.18
CA ASP A 76 16.87 -7.16 20.49
C ASP A 76 16.62 -5.91 21.34
N LEU A 77 16.12 -4.83 20.72
CA LEU A 77 15.76 -3.62 21.43
C LEU A 77 14.42 -3.82 22.15
N VAL A 78 14.45 -3.77 23.48
CA VAL A 78 13.26 -3.83 24.32
C VAL A 78 13.03 -2.46 24.94
N LEU A 79 11.99 -1.78 24.50
CA LEU A 79 11.63 -0.45 25.00
C LEU A 79 10.58 -0.60 26.10
N TRP A 80 10.93 -0.14 27.29
CA TRP A 80 10.03 -0.04 28.42
C TRP A 80 9.27 1.29 28.38
N PRO A 81 8.16 1.44 29.12
CA PRO A 81 7.42 2.71 29.18
C PRO A 81 8.28 3.92 29.57
N GLN A 82 9.27 3.72 30.44
CA GLN A 82 10.24 4.75 30.85
C GLN A 82 11.23 5.14 29.74
N ASP A 83 11.46 4.24 28.78
CA ASP A 83 12.33 4.44 27.61
C ASP A 83 11.57 5.04 26.41
N ALA A 84 10.28 5.40 26.59
CA ALA A 84 9.46 6.01 25.56
C ALA A 84 10.06 7.31 25.00
N ILE A 85 10.95 7.98 25.76
CA ILE A 85 11.68 9.14 25.26
C ILE A 85 12.61 8.78 24.09
N TYR A 86 13.24 7.60 24.11
CA TYR A 86 14.07 7.13 23.00
C TYR A 86 13.23 6.80 21.78
N LEU A 87 12.04 6.21 21.99
CA LEU A 87 11.07 6.00 20.91
C LEU A 87 10.61 7.34 20.31
N ALA A 88 10.28 8.32 21.13
CA ALA A 88 9.87 9.64 20.68
C ALA A 88 10.97 10.33 19.87
N ILE A 89 12.24 10.26 20.32
CA ILE A 89 13.39 10.78 19.58
C ILE A 89 13.56 10.03 18.26
N LEU A 90 13.46 8.70 18.25
CA LEU A 90 13.55 7.90 17.04
C LEU A 90 12.46 8.27 16.03
N LEU A 91 11.22 8.46 16.49
CA LEU A 91 10.10 8.89 15.66
C LEU A 91 10.31 10.31 15.13
N ALA A 92 10.81 11.23 15.96
CA ALA A 92 11.15 12.59 15.55
C ALA A 92 12.25 12.60 14.48
N LEU A 93 13.31 11.82 14.66
CA LEU A 93 14.38 11.65 13.67
C LEU A 93 13.85 11.04 12.37
N SER A 94 12.97 10.04 12.46
CA SER A 94 12.33 9.41 11.30
C SER A 94 11.47 10.42 10.53
N ALA A 95 10.71 11.27 11.23
CA ALA A 95 9.91 12.33 10.63
C ALA A 95 10.79 13.39 9.96
N LEU A 96 11.86 13.85 10.63
CA LEU A 96 12.82 14.80 10.05
C LEU A 96 13.53 14.21 8.83
N ALA A 97 13.93 12.94 8.87
CA ALA A 97 14.53 12.25 7.74
C ALA A 97 13.55 12.17 6.55
N LEU A 98 12.27 11.91 6.80
CA LEU A 98 11.23 11.92 5.77
C LEU A 98 11.04 13.32 5.17
N PHE A 99 11.02 14.38 5.98
CA PHE A 99 10.94 15.76 5.49
C PHE A 99 12.17 16.17 4.70
N LEU A 100 13.36 15.80 5.16
CA LEU A 100 14.60 16.04 4.43
C LEU A 100 14.58 15.33 3.07
N PHE A 101 14.18 14.07 3.03
CA PHE A 101 14.09 13.31 1.79
C PHE A 101 13.07 13.91 0.82
N THR A 102 11.92 14.40 1.31
CA THR A 102 10.92 15.06 0.46
C THR A 102 11.39 16.44 -0.01
N ALA A 103 12.16 17.18 0.78
CA ALA A 103 12.75 18.46 0.39
C ALA A 103 13.81 18.28 -0.72
N VAL A 104 14.66 17.26 -0.61
CA VAL A 104 15.76 17.01 -1.55
C VAL A 104 15.28 16.30 -2.82
N ALA A 105 14.47 15.26 -2.68
CA ALA A 105 14.10 14.36 -3.78
C ALA A 105 12.64 14.55 -4.25
N GLY A 106 11.91 15.51 -3.67
CA GLY A 106 10.54 15.83 -4.05
C GLY A 106 9.55 14.71 -3.73
N ARG A 107 8.77 14.28 -4.74
CA ARG A 107 7.67 13.31 -4.59
C ARG A 107 8.10 11.85 -4.69
N LEU A 108 9.39 11.52 -4.54
CA LEU A 108 9.82 10.12 -4.60
C LEU A 108 9.17 9.26 -3.51
N TRP A 109 9.12 9.75 -2.26
CA TRP A 109 8.43 9.02 -1.19
C TRP A 109 6.96 8.78 -1.53
N CYS A 110 6.26 9.87 -1.86
CA CYS A 110 4.84 9.81 -2.20
C CYS A 110 4.55 8.94 -3.43
N GLY A 111 5.47 8.87 -4.40
CA GLY A 111 5.26 8.13 -5.65
C GLY A 111 5.67 6.66 -5.65
N TYR A 112 6.42 6.20 -4.63
CA TYR A 112 6.98 4.84 -4.61
C TYR A 112 6.72 4.07 -3.30
N THR A 113 6.63 4.74 -2.17
CA THR A 113 6.64 4.09 -0.84
C THR A 113 5.47 4.48 0.05
N CYS A 114 4.81 5.61 -0.22
CA CYS A 114 3.68 6.06 0.58
C CYS A 114 2.56 4.99 0.62
N PRO A 115 2.05 4.61 1.81
CA PRO A 115 1.04 3.56 1.96
C PRO A 115 -0.18 3.79 1.08
N GLN A 116 -0.66 5.04 0.98
CA GLN A 116 -1.79 5.39 0.12
C GLN A 116 -1.53 5.04 -1.35
N THR A 117 -0.33 5.29 -1.87
CA THR A 117 0.03 4.96 -3.26
C THR A 117 0.24 3.46 -3.45
N VAL A 118 0.92 2.80 -2.50
CA VAL A 118 1.19 1.36 -2.55
C VAL A 118 -0.12 0.57 -2.59
N TYR A 119 -1.03 0.80 -1.64
CA TYR A 119 -2.30 0.08 -1.60
C TYR A 119 -3.21 0.45 -2.79
N THR A 120 -3.28 1.72 -3.19
CA THR A 120 -4.08 2.11 -4.37
C THR A 120 -3.60 1.40 -5.63
N GLU A 121 -2.29 1.34 -5.86
CA GLU A 121 -1.71 0.63 -7.01
C GLU A 121 -1.99 -0.88 -6.93
N MET A 122 -1.93 -1.49 -5.74
CA MET A 122 -2.30 -2.90 -5.54
C MET A 122 -3.78 -3.17 -5.83
N PHE A 123 -4.70 -2.34 -5.33
CA PHE A 123 -6.14 -2.46 -5.62
C PHE A 123 -6.44 -2.30 -7.11
N LEU A 124 -5.81 -1.33 -7.77
CA LEU A 124 -5.94 -1.12 -9.21
C LEU A 124 -5.32 -2.26 -10.03
N TRP A 125 -4.24 -2.87 -9.54
CA TRP A 125 -3.63 -4.04 -10.16
C TRP A 125 -4.51 -5.28 -10.03
N LEU A 126 -5.11 -5.52 -8.87
CA LEU A 126 -6.10 -6.59 -8.67
C LEU A 126 -7.36 -6.36 -9.53
N GLU A 127 -7.82 -5.11 -9.63
CA GLU A 127 -8.92 -4.76 -10.54
C GLU A 127 -8.54 -5.04 -11.99
N LYS A 128 -7.33 -4.68 -12.41
CA LYS A 128 -6.81 -4.97 -13.74
C LYS A 128 -6.70 -6.48 -13.99
N LEU A 129 -6.32 -7.26 -12.98
CA LEU A 129 -6.23 -8.72 -13.08
C LEU A 129 -7.61 -9.36 -13.29
N ALA A 130 -8.63 -8.86 -12.59
CA ALA A 130 -10.00 -9.37 -12.70
C ALA A 130 -10.75 -8.85 -13.95
N GLU A 131 -10.73 -7.53 -14.21
CA GLU A 131 -11.54 -6.89 -15.26
C GLU A 131 -10.76 -6.59 -16.56
N GLY A 132 -9.43 -6.63 -16.51
CA GLY A 132 -8.55 -6.36 -17.65
C GLY A 132 -8.16 -4.89 -17.87
N GLU A 133 -7.58 -4.61 -19.04
CA GLU A 133 -7.15 -3.26 -19.42
C GLU A 133 -8.32 -2.27 -19.58
N ARG A 134 -7.99 -0.97 -19.56
CA ARG A 134 -8.97 0.14 -19.68
C ARG A 134 -10.12 -0.09 -20.70
N PRO A 135 -9.88 -0.47 -21.98
CA PRO A 135 -10.97 -0.66 -22.93
C PRO A 135 -11.92 -1.80 -22.57
N LYS A 136 -11.41 -2.88 -21.94
CA LYS A 136 -12.25 -4.00 -21.48
C LYS A 136 -13.14 -3.58 -20.32
N ARG A 137 -12.59 -2.81 -19.36
CA ARG A 137 -13.35 -2.24 -18.23
C ARG A 137 -14.46 -1.29 -18.67
N MET A 138 -14.15 -0.36 -19.57
CA MET A 138 -15.15 0.55 -20.12
C MET A 138 -16.27 -0.21 -20.86
N LYS A 139 -15.92 -1.23 -21.64
CA LYS A 139 -16.90 -2.08 -22.33
C LYS A 139 -17.76 -2.90 -21.36
N LEU A 140 -17.15 -3.45 -20.31
CA LEU A 140 -17.85 -4.24 -19.28
C LEU A 140 -18.84 -3.37 -18.48
N ASP A 141 -18.45 -2.13 -18.17
CA ASP A 141 -19.31 -1.19 -17.45
C ASP A 141 -20.50 -0.73 -18.30
N ALA A 142 -20.29 -0.49 -19.61
CA ALA A 142 -21.37 -0.14 -20.55
C ALA A 142 -22.30 -1.30 -20.92
N ALA A 143 -21.86 -2.56 -20.73
CA ALA A 143 -22.67 -3.74 -21.04
C ALA A 143 -23.83 -3.93 -20.04
N PRO A 144 -24.98 -4.51 -20.48
CA PRO A 144 -26.07 -4.87 -19.58
C PRO A 144 -25.61 -5.90 -18.54
N TRP A 145 -26.37 -5.99 -17.44
CA TRP A 145 -26.13 -6.99 -16.40
C TRP A 145 -26.25 -8.39 -17.00
N SER A 146 -25.14 -9.13 -16.97
CA SER A 146 -25.02 -10.51 -17.44
C SER A 146 -24.32 -11.34 -16.38
N LEU A 147 -24.48 -12.66 -16.41
CA LEU A 147 -23.80 -13.57 -15.48
C LEU A 147 -22.28 -13.38 -15.53
N HIS A 148 -21.72 -13.16 -16.72
CA HIS A 148 -20.31 -12.85 -16.90
C HIS A 148 -19.89 -11.57 -16.16
N LYS A 149 -20.66 -10.49 -16.29
CA LYS A 149 -20.39 -9.22 -15.59
C LYS A 149 -20.46 -9.40 -14.08
N LEU A 150 -21.44 -10.16 -13.58
CA LEU A 150 -21.56 -10.44 -12.16
C LEU A 150 -20.35 -11.20 -11.64
N VAL A 151 -19.94 -12.29 -12.30
CA VAL A 151 -18.76 -13.08 -11.91
C VAL A 151 -17.49 -12.23 -11.88
N VAL A 152 -17.24 -11.44 -12.92
CA VAL A 152 -16.03 -10.59 -13.01
C VAL A 152 -16.03 -9.51 -11.93
N LYS A 153 -17.17 -8.87 -11.67
CA LYS A 153 -17.29 -7.86 -10.60
C LYS A 153 -17.13 -8.47 -9.22
N THR A 154 -17.78 -9.61 -8.97
CA THR A 154 -17.64 -10.36 -7.70
C THR A 154 -16.19 -10.76 -7.50
N ALA A 155 -15.51 -11.32 -8.50
CA ALA A 155 -14.10 -11.71 -8.40
C ALA A 155 -13.20 -10.52 -8.00
N LYS A 156 -13.40 -9.34 -8.60
CA LYS A 156 -12.68 -8.13 -8.17
C LYS A 156 -12.94 -7.80 -6.69
N HIS A 157 -14.22 -7.75 -6.28
CA HIS A 157 -14.56 -7.41 -4.90
C HIS A 157 -14.02 -8.43 -3.90
N THR A 158 -14.03 -9.72 -4.26
CA THR A 158 -13.40 -10.79 -3.47
C THR A 158 -11.90 -10.55 -3.32
N LEU A 159 -11.18 -10.20 -4.39
CA LEU A 159 -9.75 -9.89 -4.32
C LEU A 159 -9.47 -8.66 -3.44
N TRP A 160 -10.31 -7.64 -3.53
CA TRP A 160 -10.19 -6.43 -2.70
C TRP A 160 -10.41 -6.73 -1.21
N ILE A 161 -11.46 -7.49 -0.90
CA ILE A 161 -11.77 -7.90 0.47
C ILE A 161 -10.63 -8.78 1.01
N ALA A 162 -10.15 -9.74 0.22
CA ALA A 162 -9.04 -10.60 0.63
C ALA A 162 -7.77 -9.79 0.95
N LEU A 163 -7.41 -8.82 0.11
CA LEU A 163 -6.25 -7.95 0.37
C LEU A 163 -6.46 -7.09 1.62
N ALA A 164 -7.65 -6.52 1.80
CA ALA A 164 -7.97 -5.68 2.96
C ALA A 164 -7.93 -6.49 4.26
N LEU A 165 -8.54 -7.68 4.28
CA LEU A 165 -8.53 -8.58 5.43
C LEU A 165 -7.11 -9.04 5.77
N TRP A 166 -6.32 -9.45 4.78
CA TRP A 166 -4.94 -9.85 5.00
C TRP A 166 -4.07 -8.70 5.57
N THR A 167 -4.28 -7.50 5.04
CA THR A 167 -3.57 -6.29 5.52
C THR A 167 -3.98 -5.91 6.93
N GLY A 168 -5.28 -5.96 7.24
CA GLY A 168 -5.80 -5.72 8.58
C GLY A 168 -5.28 -6.75 9.59
N LEU A 169 -5.33 -8.04 9.23
CA LEU A 169 -4.79 -9.13 10.06
C LEU A 169 -3.31 -8.92 10.37
N THR A 170 -2.51 -8.59 9.36
CA THR A 170 -1.07 -8.33 9.53
C THR A 170 -0.85 -7.13 10.45
N PHE A 171 -1.65 -6.07 10.29
CA PHE A 171 -1.56 -4.89 11.14
C PHE A 171 -1.86 -5.21 12.61
N VAL A 172 -2.94 -5.94 12.90
CA VAL A 172 -3.26 -6.40 14.26
C VAL A 172 -2.18 -7.35 14.79
N GLY A 173 -1.60 -8.18 13.90
CA GLY A 173 -0.49 -9.06 14.21
C GLY A 173 0.82 -8.38 14.63
N TYR A 174 0.91 -7.05 14.53
CA TYR A 174 2.01 -6.30 15.15
C TYR A 174 1.75 -5.97 16.62
N PHE A 175 0.51 -6.07 17.10
CA PHE A 175 0.12 -5.78 18.48
C PHE A 175 -0.14 -7.06 19.29
N THR A 176 -0.81 -8.04 18.68
CA THR A 176 -0.95 -9.41 19.21
C THR A 176 0.01 -10.32 18.44
N PRO A 177 0.74 -11.25 19.09
CA PRO A 177 1.57 -12.21 18.38
C PRO A 177 0.81 -12.91 17.26
N ILE A 178 1.33 -12.86 16.02
CA ILE A 178 0.57 -13.27 14.82
C ILE A 178 0.10 -14.72 14.90
N ARG A 179 0.87 -15.60 15.54
CA ARG A 179 0.53 -17.02 15.70
C ARG A 179 -0.69 -17.18 16.61
N ASP A 180 -0.67 -16.52 17.75
CA ASP A 180 -1.76 -16.55 18.72
C ASP A 180 -3.02 -15.92 18.11
N LEU A 181 -2.88 -14.81 17.39
CA LEU A 181 -3.97 -14.17 16.65
C LEU A 181 -4.60 -15.12 15.61
N THR A 182 -3.78 -15.82 14.81
CA THR A 182 -4.32 -16.77 13.82
C THR A 182 -5.04 -17.95 14.47
N HIS A 183 -4.59 -18.42 15.64
CA HIS A 183 -5.29 -19.45 16.40
C HIS A 183 -6.60 -18.91 17.00
N GLY A 184 -6.58 -17.71 17.58
CA GLY A 184 -7.77 -17.06 18.15
C GLY A 184 -8.87 -16.78 17.12
N ILE A 185 -8.50 -16.43 15.87
CA ILE A 185 -9.46 -16.28 14.78
C ILE A 185 -10.14 -17.60 14.42
N LEU A 186 -9.37 -18.70 14.39
CA LEU A 186 -9.93 -20.03 14.10
C LEU A 186 -10.87 -20.51 15.21
N GLU A 187 -10.59 -20.13 16.44
CA GLU A 187 -11.40 -20.46 17.62
C GLU A 187 -12.54 -19.45 17.88
N LEU A 188 -12.64 -18.37 17.09
CA LEU A 188 -13.53 -17.23 17.31
C LEU A 188 -13.40 -16.62 18.71
N SER A 189 -12.20 -16.69 19.29
CA SER A 189 -11.87 -16.27 20.66
C SER A 189 -11.08 -14.95 20.68
N LEU A 190 -11.51 -13.97 19.88
CA LEU A 190 -10.84 -12.67 19.76
C LEU A 190 -11.06 -11.80 21.00
N GLY A 191 -9.99 -11.14 21.44
CA GLY A 191 -10.02 -10.15 22.52
C GLY A 191 -10.72 -8.84 22.10
N PRO A 192 -11.07 -7.96 23.06
CA PRO A 192 -11.82 -6.73 22.80
C PRO A 192 -11.19 -5.75 21.79
N TRP A 193 -9.87 -5.83 21.58
CA TRP A 193 -9.11 -4.96 20.68
C TRP A 193 -8.74 -5.65 19.36
N GLU A 194 -9.09 -6.93 19.21
CA GLU A 194 -8.78 -7.77 18.05
C GLU A 194 -9.98 -7.91 17.09
N VAL A 195 -11.15 -7.37 17.48
CA VAL A 195 -12.43 -7.36 16.74
C VAL A 195 -12.61 -6.09 15.91
#